data_AF-A0A7K4B277-F1
#
_entry.id   AF-A0A7K4B277-F1
#
_cell.length_a   1.000
_cell.length_b   1.000
_cell.length_c   1.000
_cell.angle_alpha   90.00
_cell.angle_beta   90.00
_cell.angle_gamma   90.00
#
_symmetry.space_group_name_H-M   'P 1'
#
loop_
_entity.id
_entity.type
_entity.pdbx_description
1 polymer ?
#
loop_
_entity_poly.entity_id
_entity_poly.type
_entity_poly.pdbx_seq_one_letter_code
_entity_poly.pdbx_strand_id
1 'polypeptide(L)'
;ITEITDDAGDPVSVEVTPAAITVSSQNSAPAPVQTPQTSSTPVPVPVSTPDAAHDVPAPVTEVTAVVTPTPVPTVIADFTARIQEGAAPMTVLFTDNSTGYPTKFMWDFGDGSADNTSPLQNPQHTYKIPGIFTVSLKASNSKYDNSTVKPDFITVKPMHLPSRGAKNNVTIFSVPADADVYLNNAYQGKTPAHLTNLTARNYQLRLHKDGYFDIVSPISVLDGVLPNFVSGFAMTPHLAEIGKLSADPAQTGAAYIVSYPELVNVTIDDILVGKTDIMVMNLTVGTHNLTLDKAGYEPWNDTLEIKNGLAVIQTYHYEEPYFSLNRTVEYVQFP
;
A
#
# COMPACT_ATOMS: atom_id res chain seq x y z
N ILE A 1 9.66 -3.29 25.98
CA ILE A 1 10.49 -3.25 27.21
C ILE A 1 10.20 -1.92 27.87
N THR A 2 9.62 -1.89 29.07
CA THR A 2 9.76 -0.79 30.06
C THR A 2 8.90 -1.10 31.27
N GLU A 3 9.45 -1.80 32.27
CA GLU A 3 9.11 -1.48 33.65
C GLU A 3 10.08 -0.37 34.07
N ILE A 4 9.55 0.80 34.39
CA ILE A 4 10.34 1.89 34.95
C ILE A 4 10.36 1.61 36.45
N THR A 5 11.54 1.25 36.98
CA THR A 5 11.77 1.12 38.41
C THR A 5 12.52 2.35 38.92
N ASP A 6 12.35 2.68 40.20
CA ASP A 6 13.22 3.67 40.84
C ASP A 6 14.62 3.09 41.14
N ASP A 7 15.50 3.90 41.73
CA ASP A 7 16.87 3.50 42.08
C ASP A 7 16.92 2.37 43.13
N ALA A 8 15.80 1.99 43.74
CA ALA A 8 15.66 0.87 44.67
C ALA A 8 15.06 -0.40 44.02
N GLY A 9 14.61 -0.32 42.76
CA GLY A 9 14.06 -1.45 42.02
C GLY A 9 12.54 -1.65 42.18
N ASP A 10 11.84 -0.69 42.79
CA ASP A 10 10.38 -0.75 42.94
C ASP A 10 9.67 -0.22 41.68
N PRO A 11 8.58 -0.87 41.21
CA PRO A 11 7.89 -0.47 39.97
C PRO A 11 7.14 0.85 40.14
N VAL A 12 7.41 1.80 39.23
CA VAL A 12 6.79 3.13 39.20
C VAL A 12 5.62 3.14 38.21
N SER A 13 4.42 3.46 38.69
CA SER A 13 3.25 3.69 37.82
C SER A 13 3.30 5.10 37.21
N VAL A 14 3.28 5.18 35.88
CA VAL A 14 3.18 6.46 35.16
C VAL A 14 1.79 6.56 34.54
N GLU A 15 0.96 7.45 35.07
CA GLU A 15 -0.36 7.73 34.51
C GLU A 15 -0.24 8.83 33.44
N VAL A 16 -0.37 8.45 32.17
CA VAL A 16 -0.30 9.39 31.05
C VAL A 16 -1.69 9.96 30.80
N THR A 17 -1.92 11.21 31.21
CA THR A 17 -3.16 11.93 30.87
C THR A 17 -3.04 12.58 29.49
N PRO A 18 -4.00 12.39 28.57
CA PRO A 18 -4.00 13.09 27.29
C PRO A 18 -4.26 14.59 27.51
N ALA A 19 -3.36 15.45 27.05
CA ALA A 19 -3.59 16.89 27.04
C ALA A 19 -4.73 17.24 26.05
N ALA A 20 -5.81 17.83 26.56
CA ALA A 20 -6.84 18.45 25.74
C ALA A 20 -6.26 19.71 25.08
N ILE A 21 -6.16 19.73 23.75
CA ILE A 21 -5.83 20.93 22.98
C ILE A 21 -7.10 21.76 22.85
N THR A 22 -7.26 22.77 23.70
CA THR A 22 -8.21 23.86 23.49
C THR A 22 -7.52 24.95 22.67
N VAL A 23 -7.92 25.11 21.41
CA VAL A 23 -7.53 26.26 20.59
C VAL A 23 -8.40 27.45 21.01
N SER A 24 -7.91 28.26 21.94
CA SER A 24 -8.46 29.59 22.22
C SER A 24 -7.68 30.64 21.44
N SER A 25 -8.33 31.28 20.47
CA SER A 25 -7.80 32.46 19.79
C SER A 25 -7.81 33.64 20.76
N GLN A 26 -6.66 33.97 21.35
CA GLN A 26 -6.47 35.19 22.12
C GLN A 26 -5.77 36.23 21.24
N ASN A 27 -6.53 37.23 20.82
CA ASN A 27 -6.02 38.49 20.28
C ASN A 27 -5.62 39.36 21.48
N SER A 28 -4.33 39.45 21.79
CA SER A 28 -3.84 40.23 22.95
C SER A 28 -3.66 41.70 22.58
N ALA A 29 -4.50 42.57 23.16
CA ALA A 29 -4.18 43.99 23.37
C ALA A 29 -3.32 44.14 24.64
N PRO A 30 -2.35 45.08 24.69
CA PRO A 30 -1.51 45.26 25.89
C PRO A 30 -2.13 46.26 26.89
N ALA A 31 -1.91 45.99 28.19
CA ALA A 31 -2.30 46.80 29.35
C ALA A 31 -1.05 47.36 30.07
N PRO A 32 -1.19 48.35 30.99
CA PRO A 32 -0.28 49.51 31.10
C PRO A 32 0.88 49.35 32.08
N VAL A 33 1.91 50.19 31.93
CA VAL A 33 3.02 50.35 32.89
C VAL A 33 3.06 51.80 33.40
N GLN A 34 3.14 51.97 34.72
CA GLN A 34 3.28 53.25 35.41
C GLN A 34 4.72 53.81 35.36
N THR A 35 4.80 55.14 35.35
CA THR A 35 5.96 56.05 35.29
C THR A 35 6.85 56.08 36.55
N PRO A 36 8.05 56.71 36.45
CA PRO A 36 8.38 57.81 37.38
C PRO A 36 8.83 59.12 36.70
N GLN A 37 8.70 60.19 37.49
CA GLN A 37 8.66 61.63 37.16
C GLN A 37 9.99 62.26 36.70
N THR A 38 9.89 63.38 35.95
CA THR A 38 10.72 64.57 36.18
C THR A 38 9.92 65.87 35.97
N SER A 39 10.39 66.88 36.72
CA SER A 39 9.78 68.17 37.05
C SER A 39 10.05 69.26 35.99
N SER A 40 9.07 70.14 35.74
CA SER A 40 9.23 71.60 35.95
C SER A 40 7.91 72.37 35.70
N THR A 41 7.80 73.47 36.43
CA THR A 41 6.69 74.40 36.72
C THR A 41 6.05 75.17 35.54
N PRO A 42 4.87 75.80 35.75
CA PRO A 42 3.94 76.25 34.72
C PRO A 42 4.11 77.73 34.30
N VAL A 43 3.67 78.05 33.08
CA VAL A 43 3.46 79.42 32.56
C VAL A 43 1.99 79.53 32.09
N PRO A 44 1.25 80.62 32.39
CA PRO A 44 -0.21 80.63 32.28
C PRO A 44 -0.69 80.95 30.86
N VAL A 45 -1.77 80.29 30.43
CA VAL A 45 -2.54 80.65 29.23
C VAL A 45 -3.79 81.44 29.68
N PRO A 46 -4.14 82.55 29.02
CA PRO A 46 -5.31 83.34 29.38
C PRO A 46 -6.61 82.61 29.05
N VAL A 47 -7.60 82.81 29.91
CA VAL A 47 -8.99 82.38 29.70
C VAL A 47 -9.58 83.13 28.51
N SER A 48 -10.00 82.39 27.49
CA SER A 48 -10.96 82.86 26.49
C SER A 48 -12.12 81.88 26.43
N THR A 49 -13.30 82.39 26.79
CA THR A 49 -14.62 81.74 26.71
C THR A 49 -14.91 81.22 25.30
N PRO A 50 -15.63 80.08 25.16
CA PRO A 50 -15.86 79.46 23.86
C PRO A 50 -16.96 80.19 23.10
N ASP A 51 -16.67 80.59 21.85
CA ASP A 51 -17.69 80.95 20.88
C ASP A 51 -18.12 79.67 20.14
N ALA A 52 -19.41 79.36 20.19
CA ALA A 52 -19.99 78.14 19.67
C ALA A 52 -20.17 78.26 18.14
N ALA A 53 -19.09 77.99 17.38
CA ALA A 53 -19.22 77.74 15.96
C ALA A 53 -19.73 76.31 15.73
N HIS A 54 -20.90 76.21 15.09
CA HIS A 54 -21.44 74.98 14.53
C HIS A 54 -20.46 74.43 13.48
N ASP A 55 -19.63 73.46 13.87
CA ASP A 55 -18.91 72.61 12.92
C ASP A 55 -19.69 71.30 12.79
N VAL A 56 -20.47 71.21 11.70
CA VAL A 56 -21.14 69.96 11.33
C VAL A 56 -20.07 69.07 10.71
N PRO A 57 -19.68 67.94 11.33
CA PRO A 57 -18.68 67.08 10.73
C PRO A 57 -19.22 66.53 9.41
N ALA A 58 -18.43 66.69 8.33
CA ALA A 58 -18.75 66.09 7.03
C ALA A 58 -18.98 64.57 7.20
N PRO A 59 -19.96 63.97 6.52
CA PRO A 59 -20.25 62.55 6.69
C PRO A 59 -19.04 61.73 6.23
N VAL A 60 -18.40 61.04 7.18
CA VAL A 60 -17.34 60.07 6.89
C VAL A 60 -18.02 58.94 6.12
N THR A 61 -17.80 58.89 4.81
CA THR A 61 -18.34 57.83 3.97
C THR A 61 -17.38 56.64 4.12
N GLU A 62 -17.75 55.68 4.97
CA GLU A 62 -17.01 54.43 5.11
C GLU A 62 -17.21 53.62 3.83
N VAL A 63 -16.24 53.69 2.92
CA VAL A 63 -16.24 52.89 1.68
C VAL A 63 -15.91 51.45 2.06
N THR A 64 -16.94 50.68 2.37
CA THR A 64 -16.81 49.23 2.52
C THR A 64 -16.50 48.64 1.14
N ALA A 65 -15.28 48.15 0.95
CA ALA A 65 -14.90 47.45 -0.27
C ALA A 65 -15.79 46.20 -0.41
N VAL A 66 -16.64 46.18 -1.44
CA VAL A 66 -17.46 45.00 -1.76
C VAL A 66 -16.54 43.93 -2.31
N VAL A 67 -16.06 43.03 -1.44
CA VAL A 67 -15.29 41.86 -1.87
C VAL A 67 -16.25 40.93 -2.59
N THR A 68 -16.23 40.97 -3.93
CA THR A 68 -17.04 40.03 -4.72
C THR A 68 -16.39 38.66 -4.60
N PRO A 69 -17.07 37.63 -4.04
CA PRO A 69 -16.45 36.33 -3.87
C PRO A 69 -16.13 35.74 -5.25
N THR A 70 -14.86 35.35 -5.45
CA THR A 70 -14.43 34.67 -6.68
C THR A 70 -15.28 33.41 -6.86
N PRO A 71 -15.92 33.19 -8.02
CA PRO A 71 -16.74 32.02 -8.23
C PRO A 71 -15.88 30.76 -8.16
N VAL A 72 -16.29 29.81 -7.32
CA VAL A 72 -15.63 28.49 -7.23
C VAL A 72 -15.81 27.77 -8.57
N PRO A 73 -14.73 27.30 -9.23
CA PRO A 73 -14.87 26.58 -10.49
C PRO A 73 -15.49 25.19 -10.27
N THR A 74 -16.18 24.69 -11.28
CA THR A 74 -16.67 23.30 -11.28
C THR A 74 -15.50 22.33 -11.32
N VAL A 75 -15.61 21.22 -10.60
CA VAL A 75 -14.61 20.15 -10.64
C VAL A 75 -14.84 19.28 -11.86
N ILE A 76 -13.77 18.89 -12.54
CA ILE A 76 -13.78 17.81 -13.55
C ILE A 76 -12.72 16.83 -13.11
N ALA A 77 -13.14 15.63 -12.70
CA ALA A 77 -12.23 14.60 -12.24
C ALA A 77 -11.54 13.95 -13.45
N ASP A 78 -10.24 13.74 -13.38
CA ASP A 78 -9.52 12.91 -14.35
C ASP A 78 -8.23 12.40 -13.73
N PHE A 79 -7.67 11.35 -14.30
CA PHE A 79 -6.44 10.75 -13.81
C PHE A 79 -5.69 9.94 -14.86
N THR A 80 -4.44 9.64 -14.55
CA THR A 80 -3.62 8.69 -15.30
C THR A 80 -2.96 7.69 -14.36
N ALA A 81 -2.41 6.62 -14.93
CA ALA A 81 -1.56 5.67 -14.22
C ALA A 81 -0.24 5.54 -14.97
N ARG A 82 0.86 5.38 -14.24
CA ARG A 82 2.20 5.24 -14.83
C ARG A 82 2.35 3.97 -15.66
N ILE A 83 1.74 2.88 -15.19
CA ILE A 83 1.68 1.58 -15.86
C ILE A 83 0.25 1.06 -15.78
N GLN A 84 -0.24 0.46 -16.86
CA GLN A 84 -1.60 -0.07 -16.94
C GLN A 84 -1.64 -1.58 -17.17
N GLU A 85 -0.49 -2.19 -17.47
CA GLU A 85 -0.36 -3.62 -17.66
C GLU A 85 0.94 -4.13 -17.07
N GLY A 86 0.91 -5.30 -16.43
CA GLY A 86 2.05 -5.92 -15.76
C GLY A 86 1.66 -7.23 -15.08
N ALA A 87 2.61 -7.93 -14.46
CA ALA A 87 2.34 -9.17 -13.74
C ALA A 87 2.07 -8.91 -12.25
N ALA A 88 1.17 -9.69 -11.63
CA ALA A 88 0.92 -9.66 -10.19
C ALA A 88 2.14 -10.14 -9.38
N PRO A 89 2.43 -9.54 -8.21
CA PRO A 89 1.87 -8.29 -7.71
C PRO A 89 2.38 -7.10 -8.54
N MET A 90 1.45 -6.20 -8.90
CA MET A 90 1.75 -5.05 -9.74
C MET A 90 1.45 -3.76 -8.99
N THR A 91 2.50 -2.97 -8.75
CA THR A 91 2.38 -1.70 -8.05
C THR A 91 2.20 -0.53 -9.03
N VAL A 92 1.04 0.10 -8.99
CA VAL A 92 0.64 1.21 -9.88
C VAL A 92 0.72 2.52 -9.12
N LEU A 93 1.35 3.52 -9.75
CA LEU A 93 1.30 4.91 -9.30
C LEU A 93 0.25 5.66 -10.09
N PHE A 94 -0.74 6.21 -9.38
CA PHE A 94 -1.79 7.02 -9.97
C PHE A 94 -1.46 8.50 -9.86
N THR A 95 -1.88 9.27 -10.86
CA THR A 95 -1.71 10.72 -10.92
C THR A 95 -3.04 11.39 -11.18
N ASP A 96 -3.44 12.28 -10.28
CA ASP A 96 -4.60 13.15 -10.43
C ASP A 96 -4.34 14.21 -11.51
N ASN A 97 -5.27 14.31 -12.46
CA ASN A 97 -5.30 15.32 -13.51
C ASN A 97 -6.58 16.18 -13.43
N SER A 98 -7.27 16.14 -12.29
CA SER A 98 -8.54 16.83 -12.10
C SER A 98 -8.37 18.35 -12.18
N THR A 99 -9.38 19.03 -12.73
CA THR A 99 -9.45 20.50 -12.81
C THR A 99 -10.48 21.06 -11.83
N GLY A 100 -10.48 22.38 -11.61
CA GLY A 100 -11.40 23.04 -10.68
C GLY A 100 -10.93 23.08 -9.23
N TYR A 101 -9.60 22.97 -9.00
CA TYR A 101 -8.94 23.04 -7.70
C TYR A 101 -9.57 22.13 -6.62
N PRO A 102 -9.69 20.81 -6.88
CA PRO A 102 -10.15 19.89 -5.86
C PRO A 102 -9.19 19.86 -4.66
N THR A 103 -9.75 19.67 -3.47
CA THR A 103 -9.01 19.56 -2.21
C THR A 103 -9.26 18.24 -1.49
N LYS A 104 -10.17 17.39 -2.02
CA LYS A 104 -10.47 16.07 -1.50
C LYS A 104 -10.58 15.07 -2.64
N PHE A 105 -10.03 13.88 -2.42
CA PHE A 105 -9.99 12.78 -3.36
C PHE A 105 -10.51 11.52 -2.70
N MET A 106 -11.13 10.65 -3.48
CA MET A 106 -11.49 9.31 -3.08
C MET A 106 -11.28 8.39 -4.26
N TRP A 107 -10.29 7.52 -4.15
CA TRP A 107 -9.98 6.50 -5.13
C TRP A 107 -10.70 5.20 -4.78
N ASP A 108 -11.12 4.48 -5.82
CA ASP A 108 -11.50 3.07 -5.78
C ASP A 108 -10.70 2.35 -6.86
N PHE A 109 -9.83 1.42 -6.47
CA PHE A 109 -8.95 0.69 -7.37
C PHE A 109 -9.63 -0.48 -8.08
N GLY A 110 -10.85 -0.85 -7.63
CA GLY A 110 -11.70 -1.87 -8.24
C GLY A 110 -11.31 -3.32 -7.94
N ASP A 111 -10.37 -3.58 -7.02
CA ASP A 111 -9.89 -4.93 -6.72
C ASP A 111 -10.46 -5.55 -5.44
N GLY A 112 -11.23 -4.77 -4.67
CA GLY A 112 -11.90 -5.25 -3.46
C GLY A 112 -10.94 -5.63 -2.30
N SER A 113 -9.66 -5.31 -2.42
CA SER A 113 -8.66 -5.51 -1.37
C SER A 113 -8.94 -4.65 -0.13
N ALA A 114 -8.32 -4.97 1.00
CA ALA A 114 -8.43 -4.15 2.22
C ALA A 114 -7.92 -2.71 2.01
N ASP A 115 -6.99 -2.54 1.08
CA ASP A 115 -6.38 -1.28 0.62
C ASP A 115 -7.02 -0.72 -0.67
N ASN A 116 -8.22 -1.19 -1.06
CA ASN A 116 -8.90 -0.82 -2.32
C ASN A 116 -9.23 0.67 -2.48
N THR A 117 -9.19 1.47 -1.39
CA THR A 117 -9.54 2.90 -1.45
C THR A 117 -8.45 3.77 -0.86
N SER A 118 -8.32 5.00 -1.37
CA SER A 118 -7.34 5.97 -0.88
C SER A 118 -7.87 7.41 -0.90
N PRO A 119 -7.61 8.20 0.16
CA PRO A 119 -7.91 9.63 0.17
C PRO A 119 -6.77 10.51 -0.39
N LEU A 120 -5.63 9.92 -0.77
CA LEU A 120 -4.48 10.66 -1.27
C LEU A 120 -4.72 11.21 -2.68
N GLN A 121 -4.13 12.35 -3.02
CA GLN A 121 -4.23 12.91 -4.37
C GLN A 121 -3.56 12.02 -5.42
N ASN A 122 -2.34 11.57 -5.15
CA ASN A 122 -1.55 10.71 -6.02
C ASN A 122 -1.16 9.41 -5.28
N PRO A 123 -2.08 8.44 -5.14
CA PRO A 123 -1.81 7.22 -4.39
C PRO A 123 -0.95 6.24 -5.18
N GLN A 124 -0.30 5.35 -4.44
CA GLN A 124 0.28 4.11 -4.94
C GLN A 124 -0.62 2.96 -4.48
N HIS A 125 -0.93 2.02 -5.37
CA HIS A 125 -1.71 0.82 -5.07
C HIS A 125 -1.03 -0.42 -5.61
N THR A 126 -1.14 -1.54 -4.89
CA THR A 126 -0.57 -2.81 -5.34
C THR A 126 -1.67 -3.81 -5.63
N TYR A 127 -1.86 -4.11 -6.91
CA TYR A 127 -2.76 -5.17 -7.33
C TYR A 127 -2.10 -6.53 -7.09
N LYS A 128 -2.61 -7.23 -6.08
CA LYS A 128 -2.02 -8.46 -5.54
C LYS A 128 -2.37 -9.71 -6.34
N ILE A 129 -3.54 -9.70 -6.98
CA ILE A 129 -4.11 -10.84 -7.71
C ILE A 129 -4.27 -10.44 -9.18
N PRO A 130 -4.02 -11.34 -10.15
CA PRO A 130 -4.32 -11.10 -11.55
C PRO A 130 -5.79 -10.77 -11.77
N GLY A 131 -6.07 -9.86 -12.69
CA GLY A 131 -7.42 -9.41 -12.96
C GLY A 131 -7.45 -8.18 -13.88
N ILE A 132 -8.65 -7.82 -14.29
CA ILE A 132 -8.93 -6.59 -15.03
C ILE A 132 -9.73 -5.70 -14.10
N PHE A 133 -9.23 -4.49 -13.84
CA PHE A 133 -9.74 -3.62 -12.78
C PHE A 133 -10.27 -2.31 -13.35
N THR A 134 -11.49 -1.97 -12.92
CA THR A 134 -12.11 -0.68 -13.18
C THR A 134 -11.72 0.29 -12.07
N VAL A 135 -11.08 1.40 -12.43
CA VAL A 135 -10.62 2.40 -11.45
C VAL A 135 -11.55 3.61 -11.47
N SER A 136 -11.88 4.15 -10.30
CA SER A 136 -12.61 5.41 -10.19
C SER A 136 -11.93 6.42 -9.26
N LEU A 137 -12.10 7.69 -9.59
CA LEU A 137 -11.67 8.83 -8.79
C LEU A 137 -12.84 9.79 -8.62
N LYS A 138 -13.22 10.05 -7.38
CA LYS A 138 -14.07 11.18 -7.01
C LYS A 138 -13.20 12.33 -6.48
N ALA A 139 -13.27 13.48 -7.12
CA ALA A 139 -12.59 14.71 -6.71
C ALA A 139 -13.63 15.77 -6.30
N SER A 140 -13.32 16.57 -5.28
CA SER A 140 -14.22 17.63 -4.81
C SER A 140 -13.48 18.85 -4.27
N ASN A 141 -14.09 20.02 -4.42
CA ASN A 141 -13.68 21.26 -3.78
C ASN A 141 -14.75 21.70 -2.74
N SER A 142 -14.74 22.96 -2.32
CA SER A 142 -15.68 23.47 -1.31
C SER A 142 -17.14 23.48 -1.73
N LYS A 143 -17.44 23.36 -3.03
CA LYS A 143 -18.80 23.51 -3.58
C LYS A 143 -19.21 22.42 -4.57
N TYR A 144 -18.28 21.92 -5.37
CA TYR A 144 -18.54 20.99 -6.46
C TYR A 144 -17.77 19.69 -6.28
N ASP A 145 -18.36 18.60 -6.77
CA ASP A 145 -17.70 17.32 -6.92
C ASP A 145 -17.91 16.76 -8.33
N ASN A 146 -17.02 15.87 -8.73
CA ASN A 146 -17.14 15.11 -9.95
C ASN A 146 -16.45 13.75 -9.79
N SER A 147 -16.88 12.76 -10.57
CA SER A 147 -16.31 11.43 -10.56
C SER A 147 -15.99 10.98 -11.98
N THR A 148 -14.86 10.32 -12.14
CA THR A 148 -14.43 9.69 -13.38
C THR A 148 -14.18 8.21 -13.13
N VAL A 149 -14.75 7.37 -13.99
CA VAL A 149 -14.60 5.91 -13.97
C VAL A 149 -13.94 5.48 -15.27
N LYS A 150 -12.86 4.70 -15.18
CA LYS A 150 -12.18 4.11 -16.32
C LYS A 150 -12.35 2.59 -16.25
N PRO A 151 -13.25 1.99 -17.04
CA PRO A 151 -13.42 0.54 -17.09
C PRO A 151 -12.18 -0.12 -17.69
N ASP A 152 -11.86 -1.33 -17.22
CA ASP A 152 -10.73 -2.15 -17.66
C ASP A 152 -9.39 -1.39 -17.73
N PHE A 153 -9.20 -0.44 -16.81
CA PHE A 153 -8.12 0.55 -16.88
C PHE A 153 -6.75 -0.04 -16.51
N ILE A 154 -6.74 -1.04 -15.62
CA ILE A 154 -5.55 -1.77 -15.20
C ILE A 154 -5.75 -3.26 -15.49
N THR A 155 -4.80 -3.86 -16.20
CA THR A 155 -4.76 -5.30 -16.49
C THR A 155 -3.56 -5.92 -15.80
N VAL A 156 -3.81 -6.73 -14.79
CA VAL A 156 -2.78 -7.45 -14.05
C VAL A 156 -2.78 -8.88 -14.51
N LYS A 157 -1.66 -9.29 -15.09
CA LYS A 157 -1.43 -10.61 -15.61
C LYS A 157 -0.87 -11.53 -14.54
N PRO A 158 -0.97 -12.83 -14.75
CA PRO A 158 -0.33 -13.81 -13.90
C PRO A 158 1.19 -13.78 -14.03
N MET A 159 1.89 -14.12 -12.94
CA MET A 159 3.33 -14.29 -12.99
C MET A 159 3.69 -15.65 -13.56
N HIS A 160 4.16 -15.68 -14.80
CA HIS A 160 4.73 -16.89 -15.41
C HIS A 160 6.21 -16.99 -15.04
N LEU A 161 6.63 -18.18 -14.60
CA LEU A 161 8.05 -18.46 -14.40
C LEU A 161 8.73 -18.72 -15.76
N PRO A 162 10.05 -18.46 -15.89
CA PRO A 162 10.77 -18.75 -17.12
C PRO A 162 10.72 -20.25 -17.47
N SER A 163 10.83 -20.52 -18.78
CA SER A 163 10.67 -21.83 -19.40
C SER A 163 11.49 -22.93 -18.73
N ARG A 164 10.86 -24.11 -18.61
CA ARG A 164 11.45 -25.36 -18.13
C ARG A 164 12.77 -25.65 -18.86
N GLY A 165 13.90 -25.61 -18.14
CA GLY A 165 15.23 -25.94 -18.67
C GLY A 165 16.35 -24.93 -18.40
N ALA A 166 16.05 -23.75 -17.87
CA ALA A 166 17.08 -22.80 -17.47
C ALA A 166 17.89 -23.34 -16.27
N LYS A 167 19.22 -23.41 -16.36
CA LYS A 167 20.04 -23.98 -15.28
C LYS A 167 20.30 -22.95 -14.20
N ASN A 168 20.29 -23.39 -12.94
CA ASN A 168 20.72 -22.61 -11.78
C ASN A 168 19.96 -21.27 -11.59
N ASN A 169 18.67 -21.25 -11.92
CA ASN A 169 17.79 -20.11 -11.68
C ASN A 169 16.99 -20.33 -10.38
N VAL A 170 16.80 -19.26 -9.62
CA VAL A 170 16.01 -19.26 -8.37
C VAL A 170 14.99 -18.15 -8.45
N THR A 171 13.73 -18.45 -8.10
CA THR A 171 12.72 -17.41 -7.95
C THR A 171 12.34 -17.28 -6.48
N ILE A 172 12.45 -16.06 -5.95
CA ILE A 172 12.28 -15.77 -4.53
C ILE A 172 11.04 -14.91 -4.35
N PHE A 173 10.18 -15.33 -3.43
CA PHE A 173 8.92 -14.67 -3.11
C PHE A 173 8.87 -14.30 -1.64
N SER A 174 8.12 -13.25 -1.32
CA SER A 174 7.77 -12.93 0.06
C SER A 174 6.31 -12.55 0.16
N VAL A 175 5.75 -12.76 1.34
CA VAL A 175 4.47 -12.24 1.77
C VAL A 175 4.70 -11.38 3.02
N PRO A 176 4.39 -10.07 2.98
CA PRO A 176 3.98 -9.31 1.80
C PRO A 176 5.09 -9.23 0.74
N ALA A 177 4.72 -8.93 -0.50
CA ALA A 177 5.66 -8.70 -1.60
C ALA A 177 6.56 -7.45 -1.38
N ASP A 178 7.48 -7.16 -2.31
CA ASP A 178 8.43 -6.04 -2.23
C ASP A 178 9.37 -6.10 -1.03
N ALA A 179 9.80 -7.30 -0.62
CA ALA A 179 10.89 -7.47 0.33
C ALA A 179 12.24 -7.42 -0.40
N ASP A 180 13.22 -6.72 0.17
CA ASP A 180 14.58 -6.70 -0.32
C ASP A 180 15.23 -8.07 -0.21
N VAL A 181 15.85 -8.52 -1.31
CA VAL A 181 16.48 -9.83 -1.43
C VAL A 181 17.99 -9.67 -1.37
N TYR A 182 18.63 -10.44 -0.49
CA TYR A 182 20.08 -10.52 -0.39
C TYR A 182 20.54 -11.97 -0.53
N LEU A 183 21.56 -12.23 -1.35
CA LEU A 183 22.28 -13.50 -1.39
C LEU A 183 23.71 -13.28 -0.92
N ASN A 184 24.13 -13.97 0.15
CA ASN A 184 25.44 -13.80 0.76
C ASN A 184 25.75 -12.31 1.06
N ASN A 185 24.76 -11.59 1.60
CA ASN A 185 24.76 -10.15 1.87
C ASN A 185 24.81 -9.21 0.65
N ALA A 186 24.83 -9.73 -0.58
CA ALA A 186 24.75 -8.93 -1.80
C ALA A 186 23.28 -8.71 -2.20
N TYR A 187 22.87 -7.46 -2.38
CA TYR A 187 21.52 -7.10 -2.81
C TYR A 187 21.21 -7.62 -4.22
N GLN A 188 20.03 -8.21 -4.40
CA GLN A 188 19.58 -8.84 -5.64
C GLN A 188 18.30 -8.22 -6.22
N GLY A 189 17.74 -7.19 -5.57
CA GLY A 189 16.47 -6.59 -5.94
C GLY A 189 15.38 -6.85 -4.90
N LYS A 190 14.12 -6.75 -5.32
CA LYS A 190 12.94 -6.96 -4.47
C LYS A 190 12.16 -8.19 -4.90
N THR A 191 11.45 -8.81 -3.97
CA THR A 191 10.52 -9.91 -4.28
C THR A 191 9.29 -9.39 -5.02
N PRO A 192 8.78 -10.13 -6.02
CA PRO A 192 9.34 -11.37 -6.55
C PRO A 192 10.65 -11.15 -7.34
N ALA A 193 11.69 -11.92 -7.00
CA ALA A 193 13.00 -11.79 -7.62
C ALA A 193 13.33 -13.04 -8.44
N HIS A 194 13.65 -12.84 -9.72
CA HIS A 194 14.12 -13.89 -10.62
C HIS A 194 15.64 -13.81 -10.76
N LEU A 195 16.34 -14.73 -10.12
CA LEU A 195 17.80 -14.80 -10.15
C LEU A 195 18.20 -15.86 -11.17
N THR A 196 19.14 -15.52 -12.06
CA THR A 196 19.55 -16.39 -13.15
C THR A 196 21.06 -16.62 -13.15
N ASN A 197 21.50 -17.72 -13.75
CA ASN A 197 22.92 -18.08 -13.90
C ASN A 197 23.69 -18.11 -12.56
N LEU A 198 23.04 -18.55 -11.47
CA LEU A 198 23.72 -18.69 -10.19
C LEU A 198 24.79 -19.79 -10.29
N THR A 199 25.92 -19.60 -9.60
CA THR A 199 26.89 -20.70 -9.45
C THR A 199 26.31 -21.78 -8.55
N ALA A 200 26.48 -23.06 -8.89
CA ALA A 200 26.09 -24.15 -8.00
C ALA A 200 26.89 -24.11 -6.70
N ARG A 201 26.23 -23.77 -5.60
CA ARG A 201 26.75 -23.71 -4.22
C ARG A 201 25.61 -23.44 -3.23
N ASN A 202 25.95 -23.42 -1.95
CA ASN A 202 25.08 -22.90 -0.91
C ASN A 202 25.14 -21.36 -0.87
N TYR A 203 23.98 -20.74 -0.72
CA TYR A 203 23.81 -19.31 -0.48
C TYR A 203 23.07 -19.08 0.83
N GLN A 204 23.41 -18.00 1.51
CA GLN A 204 22.60 -17.46 2.60
C GLN A 204 21.64 -16.44 1.99
N LEU A 205 20.36 -16.80 1.91
CA LEU A 205 19.29 -15.88 1.55
C LEU A 205 18.91 -15.06 2.78
N ARG A 206 18.81 -13.74 2.60
CA ARG A 206 18.12 -12.86 3.55
C ARG A 206 17.03 -12.07 2.84
N LEU A 207 15.84 -12.06 3.42
CA LEU A 207 14.76 -11.15 3.04
C LEU A 207 14.59 -10.08 4.12
N HIS A 208 14.48 -8.84 3.69
CA HIS A 208 14.28 -7.69 4.57
C HIS A 208 13.11 -6.85 4.08
N LYS A 209 12.25 -6.39 5.00
CA LYS A 209 11.19 -5.44 4.69
C LYS A 209 10.92 -4.60 5.93
N ASP A 210 10.84 -3.29 5.75
CA ASP A 210 10.49 -2.37 6.84
C ASP A 210 9.18 -2.79 7.52
N GLY A 211 9.20 -2.81 8.86
CA GLY A 211 8.06 -3.27 9.68
C GLY A 211 7.99 -4.78 9.89
N TYR A 212 8.87 -5.56 9.26
CA TYR A 212 8.89 -7.03 9.36
C TYR A 212 10.23 -7.57 9.87
N PHE A 213 10.22 -8.75 10.50
CA PHE A 213 11.41 -9.46 10.91
C PHE A 213 12.14 -10.01 9.68
N ASP A 214 13.47 -9.86 9.67
CA ASP A 214 14.31 -10.45 8.64
C ASP A 214 14.15 -11.96 8.61
N ILE A 215 14.10 -12.51 7.41
CA ILE A 215 14.14 -13.95 7.19
C ILE A 215 15.53 -14.29 6.71
N VAL A 216 16.16 -15.27 7.34
CA VAL A 216 17.46 -15.79 6.94
C VAL A 216 17.32 -17.29 6.70
N SER A 217 17.63 -17.73 5.50
CA SER A 217 17.48 -19.14 5.11
C SER A 217 18.65 -19.60 4.23
N PRO A 218 19.26 -20.76 4.49
CA PRO A 218 20.21 -21.34 3.56
C PRO A 218 19.47 -21.91 2.34
N ILE A 219 19.94 -21.59 1.13
CA ILE A 219 19.47 -22.20 -0.12
C ILE A 219 20.63 -22.88 -0.84
N SER A 220 20.39 -24.06 -1.42
CA SER A 220 21.40 -24.79 -2.21
C SER A 220 21.02 -24.74 -3.68
N VAL A 221 21.91 -24.20 -4.52
CA VAL A 221 21.79 -24.26 -5.98
C VAL A 221 22.67 -25.40 -6.47
N LEU A 222 22.08 -26.36 -7.20
CA LEU A 222 22.77 -27.54 -7.75
C LEU A 222 22.80 -27.45 -9.29
N ASP A 223 23.86 -27.96 -9.92
CA ASP A 223 23.96 -28.05 -11.37
C ASP A 223 22.99 -29.12 -11.91
N GLY A 224 21.95 -28.70 -12.65
CA GLY A 224 20.94 -29.60 -13.20
C GLY A 224 19.90 -28.92 -14.09
N VAL A 225 19.23 -29.69 -14.96
CA VAL A 225 18.06 -29.26 -15.74
C VAL A 225 16.84 -29.38 -14.85
N LEU A 226 15.96 -28.38 -14.93
CA LEU A 226 14.89 -28.01 -14.01
C LEU A 226 15.38 -26.99 -12.98
N PRO A 227 15.14 -25.69 -13.19
CA PRO A 227 14.97 -24.81 -12.06
C PRO A 227 13.52 -25.04 -11.58
N ASN A 228 13.16 -24.84 -10.32
CA ASN A 228 13.07 -23.50 -9.77
C ASN A 228 12.85 -23.68 -8.28
N PHE A 229 13.86 -23.42 -7.45
CA PHE A 229 13.61 -23.26 -6.02
C PHE A 229 12.63 -22.10 -5.88
N VAL A 230 11.36 -22.42 -5.64
CA VAL A 230 10.32 -21.45 -5.29
C VAL A 230 10.30 -21.46 -3.77
N SER A 231 10.86 -20.41 -3.18
CA SER A 231 10.71 -20.21 -1.75
C SER A 231 9.82 -19.00 -1.53
N GLY A 232 8.61 -19.27 -1.06
CA GLY A 232 7.71 -18.27 -0.49
C GLY A 232 7.98 -18.19 1.00
N PHE A 233 8.18 -16.98 1.49
CA PHE A 233 8.38 -16.74 2.91
C PHE A 233 7.35 -15.72 3.43
N ALA A 234 6.60 -16.05 4.49
CA ALA A 234 5.90 -15.02 5.28
C ALA A 234 6.88 -14.32 6.17
N MET A 235 6.91 -13.00 6.07
CA MET A 235 7.59 -12.17 7.04
C MET A 235 6.65 -11.88 8.20
N THR A 236 7.16 -11.99 9.43
CA THR A 236 6.40 -11.67 10.64
C THR A 236 6.52 -10.16 10.92
N PRO A 237 5.43 -9.42 11.18
CA PRO A 237 5.50 -8.01 11.52
C PRO A 237 6.05 -7.77 12.94
N HIS A 238 6.58 -6.57 13.22
CA HIS A 238 7.05 -6.20 14.56
C HIS A 238 5.86 -5.86 15.48
N LEU A 239 5.82 -6.45 16.68
CA LEU A 239 4.73 -6.28 17.66
C LEU A 239 4.37 -4.82 18.01
N ALA A 240 5.30 -3.88 17.89
CA ALA A 240 5.09 -2.46 18.18
C ALA A 240 4.32 -1.70 17.07
N GLU A 241 4.17 -2.30 15.88
CA GLU A 241 3.44 -1.69 14.75
C GLU A 241 2.00 -2.20 14.62
N ILE A 242 1.59 -3.25 15.35
CA ILE A 242 0.20 -3.76 15.36
C ILE A 242 -0.81 -2.69 15.85
N GLY A 243 -0.34 -1.67 16.57
CA GLY A 243 -1.15 -0.51 17.00
C GLY A 243 -1.21 0.67 16.01
N LYS A 244 -0.38 0.68 14.95
CA LYS A 244 -0.38 1.70 13.87
C LYS A 244 -0.76 1.12 12.51
N LEU A 245 -0.47 -0.15 12.26
CA LEU A 245 -1.12 -1.00 11.25
C LEU A 245 -2.34 -1.64 11.91
N SER A 246 -3.47 -0.94 11.88
CA SER A 246 -4.76 -1.55 12.22
C SER A 246 -5.02 -2.73 11.29
N ALA A 247 -5.17 -3.93 11.89
CA ALA A 247 -5.49 -5.24 11.32
C ALA A 247 -4.28 -6.20 11.27
N ASP A 248 -4.48 -7.41 11.80
CA ASP A 248 -3.67 -8.59 11.48
C ASP A 248 -3.42 -8.59 9.96
N PRO A 249 -2.16 -8.46 9.48
CA PRO A 249 -1.92 -8.40 8.04
C PRO A 249 -2.54 -9.63 7.40
N ALA A 250 -3.26 -9.43 6.29
CA ALA A 250 -3.98 -10.51 5.62
C ALA A 250 -3.05 -11.72 5.44
N GLN A 251 -3.36 -12.80 6.17
CA GLN A 251 -2.58 -14.03 6.08
C GLN A 251 -2.76 -14.55 4.66
N THR A 252 -1.69 -14.52 3.90
CA THR A 252 -1.70 -14.88 2.47
C THR A 252 -0.53 -15.80 2.15
N GLY A 253 -0.64 -16.54 1.06
CA GLY A 253 0.40 -17.45 0.57
C GLY A 253 0.51 -17.41 -0.94
N ALA A 254 1.20 -18.41 -1.49
CA ALA A 254 1.38 -18.53 -2.93
C ALA A 254 1.21 -19.99 -3.38
N ALA A 255 0.90 -20.17 -4.66
CA ALA A 255 0.83 -21.47 -5.28
C ALA A 255 1.58 -21.48 -6.61
N TYR A 256 2.44 -22.49 -6.76
CA TYR A 256 3.07 -22.82 -8.03
C TYR A 256 2.38 -24.03 -8.64
N ILE A 257 1.77 -23.82 -9.80
CA ILE A 257 0.95 -24.83 -10.46
C ILE A 257 1.64 -25.22 -11.76
N VAL A 258 1.99 -26.50 -11.85
CA VAL A 258 2.73 -27.12 -12.96
C VAL A 258 1.88 -28.26 -13.52
N SER A 259 1.83 -28.40 -14.84
CA SER A 259 1.10 -29.51 -15.47
C SER A 259 1.83 -30.14 -16.65
N TYR A 260 1.54 -31.42 -16.91
CA TYR A 260 1.91 -32.14 -18.12
C TYR A 260 0.66 -32.76 -18.75
N PRO A 261 0.25 -32.37 -19.97
CA PRO A 261 0.90 -31.39 -20.85
C PRO A 261 0.85 -29.95 -20.30
N GLU A 262 1.76 -29.11 -20.81
CA GLU A 262 1.89 -27.68 -20.46
C GLU A 262 0.73 -26.83 -20.97
N LEU A 263 0.67 -25.55 -20.57
CA LEU A 263 -0.31 -24.57 -21.05
C LEU A 263 -1.77 -24.97 -20.77
N VAL A 264 -2.00 -25.55 -19.60
CA VAL A 264 -3.34 -25.88 -19.08
C VAL A 264 -3.92 -24.61 -18.46
N ASN A 265 -5.18 -24.28 -18.76
CA ASN A 265 -5.85 -23.16 -18.12
C ASN A 265 -6.00 -23.46 -16.63
N VAL A 266 -5.62 -22.49 -15.81
CA VAL A 266 -5.71 -22.56 -14.35
C VAL A 266 -6.75 -21.55 -13.89
N THR A 267 -7.76 -22.03 -13.19
CA THR A 267 -8.78 -21.21 -12.54
C THR A 267 -8.71 -21.44 -11.04
N ILE A 268 -8.70 -20.36 -10.25
CA ILE A 268 -8.75 -20.42 -8.79
C ILE A 268 -9.97 -19.61 -8.33
N ASP A 269 -10.86 -20.22 -7.54
CA ASP A 269 -12.14 -19.64 -7.09
C ASP A 269 -12.92 -18.97 -8.23
N ASP A 270 -13.10 -19.71 -9.33
CA ASP A 270 -13.79 -19.26 -10.55
C ASP A 270 -13.12 -18.10 -11.31
N ILE A 271 -11.93 -17.64 -10.88
CA ILE A 271 -11.13 -16.62 -11.57
C ILE A 271 -10.06 -17.30 -12.42
N LEU A 272 -10.06 -17.05 -13.73
CA LEU A 272 -9.00 -17.52 -14.63
C LEU A 272 -7.69 -16.81 -14.27
N VAL A 273 -6.78 -17.53 -13.63
CA VAL A 273 -5.48 -17.02 -13.21
C VAL A 273 -4.40 -17.26 -14.24
N GLY A 274 -4.66 -17.87 -15.40
CA GLY A 274 -3.70 -18.00 -16.50
C GLY A 274 -3.47 -19.42 -16.97
N LYS A 275 -2.26 -19.73 -17.46
CA LYS A 275 -1.88 -21.08 -17.91
C LYS A 275 -0.61 -21.57 -17.23
N THR A 276 -0.52 -22.87 -16.92
CA THR A 276 0.71 -23.50 -16.41
C THR A 276 1.91 -23.31 -17.36
N ASP A 277 3.16 -23.15 -16.90
CA ASP A 277 3.70 -23.12 -15.53
C ASP A 277 3.54 -21.74 -14.86
N ILE A 278 2.80 -21.67 -13.75
CA ILE A 278 2.31 -20.39 -13.23
C ILE A 278 2.47 -20.24 -11.72
N MET A 279 2.90 -19.05 -11.31
CA MET A 279 2.89 -18.63 -9.91
C MET A 279 1.69 -17.72 -9.66
N VAL A 280 0.90 -18.07 -8.66
CA VAL A 280 -0.19 -17.23 -8.15
C VAL A 280 0.17 -16.79 -6.74
N MET A 281 0.21 -15.48 -6.51
CA MET A 281 0.63 -14.89 -5.24
C MET A 281 -0.53 -14.26 -4.50
N ASN A 282 -0.32 -13.98 -3.21
CA ASN A 282 -1.25 -13.29 -2.33
C ASN A 282 -2.63 -13.96 -2.22
N LEU A 283 -2.67 -15.29 -2.37
CA LEU A 283 -3.89 -16.06 -2.12
C LEU A 283 -4.19 -16.02 -0.62
N THR A 284 -5.45 -15.85 -0.24
CA THR A 284 -5.84 -15.85 1.17
C THR A 284 -5.50 -17.19 1.83
N VAL A 285 -5.18 -17.20 3.12
CA VAL A 285 -5.03 -18.46 3.84
C VAL A 285 -6.37 -19.17 3.94
N GLY A 286 -6.37 -20.47 3.63
CA GLY A 286 -7.57 -21.28 3.58
C GLY A 286 -7.58 -22.20 2.37
N THR A 287 -8.74 -22.80 2.13
CA THR A 287 -8.95 -23.73 1.02
C THR A 287 -9.53 -22.98 -0.16
N HIS A 288 -8.82 -23.05 -1.28
CA HIS A 288 -9.25 -22.49 -2.56
C HIS A 288 -9.68 -23.60 -3.52
N ASN A 289 -10.67 -23.33 -4.37
CA ASN A 289 -11.06 -24.24 -5.44
C ASN A 289 -10.11 -24.07 -6.63
N LEU A 290 -9.50 -25.15 -7.09
CA LEU A 290 -8.62 -25.18 -8.25
C LEU A 290 -9.27 -25.97 -9.37
N THR A 291 -9.38 -25.37 -10.55
CA THR A 291 -9.80 -26.05 -11.78
C THR A 291 -8.69 -25.97 -12.82
N LEU A 292 -8.36 -27.13 -13.40
CA LEU A 292 -7.45 -27.29 -14.53
C LEU A 292 -8.23 -27.71 -15.76
N ASP A 293 -8.19 -26.88 -16.80
CA ASP A 293 -8.92 -27.12 -18.05
C ASP A 293 -8.00 -27.06 -19.27
N LYS A 294 -8.10 -28.07 -20.13
CA LYS A 294 -7.35 -28.13 -21.38
C LYS A 294 -8.18 -28.84 -22.44
N ALA A 295 -8.30 -28.21 -23.61
CA ALA A 295 -8.99 -28.81 -24.76
C ALA A 295 -8.44 -30.21 -25.08
N GLY A 296 -9.34 -31.19 -25.17
CA GLY A 296 -9.01 -32.60 -25.40
C GLY A 296 -8.74 -33.42 -24.13
N TYR A 297 -8.86 -32.83 -22.93
CA TYR A 297 -8.74 -33.50 -21.64
C TYR A 297 -10.01 -33.26 -20.82
N GLU A 298 -10.31 -34.15 -19.86
CA GLU A 298 -11.36 -33.88 -18.88
C GLU A 298 -10.93 -32.76 -17.93
N PRO A 299 -11.81 -31.77 -17.65
CA PRO A 299 -11.53 -30.78 -16.63
C PRO A 299 -11.32 -31.44 -15.28
N TRP A 300 -10.36 -30.95 -14.52
CA TRP A 300 -10.00 -31.52 -13.24
C TRP A 300 -10.17 -30.48 -12.14
N ASN A 301 -10.82 -30.88 -11.06
CA ASN A 301 -11.13 -30.02 -9.91
C ASN A 301 -10.44 -30.58 -8.66
N ASP A 302 -9.83 -29.69 -7.88
CA ASP A 302 -9.23 -30.02 -6.59
C ASP A 302 -9.23 -28.80 -5.68
N THR A 303 -8.61 -28.96 -4.53
CA THR A 303 -8.46 -27.93 -3.51
C THR A 303 -6.98 -27.58 -3.32
N LEU A 304 -6.74 -26.29 -3.21
CA LEU A 304 -5.45 -25.70 -2.91
C LEU A 304 -5.50 -25.15 -1.48
N GLU A 305 -4.83 -25.84 -0.56
CA GLU A 305 -4.70 -25.38 0.82
C GLU A 305 -3.56 -24.36 0.90
N ILE A 306 -3.92 -23.08 1.04
CA ILE A 306 -2.97 -21.99 1.21
C ILE A 306 -2.68 -21.80 2.68
N LYS A 307 -1.39 -21.88 3.01
CA LYS A 307 -0.88 -21.66 4.36
C LYS A 307 -0.14 -20.34 4.42
N ASN A 308 -0.20 -19.70 5.58
CA ASN A 308 0.36 -18.37 5.77
C ASN A 308 1.86 -18.38 5.42
N GLY A 309 2.23 -17.59 4.42
CA GLY A 309 3.62 -17.45 3.99
C GLY A 309 4.27 -18.58 3.25
N LEU A 310 3.54 -19.67 3.00
CA LEU A 310 4.09 -20.81 2.30
C LEU A 310 3.72 -20.74 0.81
N ALA A 311 4.69 -21.06 -0.03
CA ALA A 311 4.42 -21.44 -1.40
C ALA A 311 4.12 -22.94 -1.43
N VAL A 312 2.96 -23.33 -1.95
CA VAL A 312 2.64 -24.74 -2.21
C VAL A 312 2.96 -25.04 -3.66
N ILE A 313 3.75 -26.08 -3.92
CA ILE A 313 4.02 -26.56 -5.27
C ILE A 313 3.10 -27.75 -5.52
N GLN A 314 2.29 -27.66 -6.57
CA GLN A 314 1.42 -28.75 -7.01
C GLN A 314 1.77 -29.12 -8.44
N THR A 315 2.14 -30.38 -8.63
CA THR A 315 2.48 -30.92 -9.95
C THR A 315 1.41 -31.90 -10.39
N TYR A 316 0.96 -31.71 -11.62
CA TYR A 316 -0.17 -32.40 -12.22
C TYR A 316 0.28 -33.14 -13.49
N HIS A 317 0.03 -34.44 -13.54
CA HIS A 317 0.32 -35.26 -14.72
C HIS A 317 -0.99 -35.82 -15.27
N TYR A 318 -1.37 -35.39 -16.48
CA TYR A 318 -2.40 -36.07 -17.27
C TYR A 318 -1.79 -37.35 -17.83
N GLU A 319 -2.44 -38.49 -17.56
CA GLU A 319 -1.92 -39.80 -17.98
C GLU A 319 -2.17 -40.06 -19.47
N GLU A 320 -3.36 -39.76 -19.97
CA GLU A 320 -3.77 -39.84 -21.38
C GLU A 320 -4.92 -38.85 -21.65
N PRO A 321 -5.20 -38.48 -22.92
CA PRO A 321 -6.43 -37.75 -23.27
C PRO A 321 -7.64 -38.53 -22.74
N TYR A 322 -8.54 -37.85 -22.03
CA TYR A 322 -9.75 -38.44 -21.42
C TYR A 322 -9.54 -39.35 -20.19
N PHE A 323 -8.39 -39.30 -19.49
CA PHE A 323 -8.13 -40.04 -18.24
C PHE A 323 -7.80 -39.12 -17.05
N SER A 324 -7.98 -39.65 -15.82
CA SER A 324 -7.82 -38.92 -14.56
C SER A 324 -6.40 -38.42 -14.30
N LEU A 325 -6.31 -37.24 -13.69
CA LEU A 325 -5.07 -36.57 -13.32
C LEU A 325 -4.43 -37.19 -12.07
N ASN A 326 -3.13 -37.54 -12.14
CA ASN A 326 -2.37 -37.94 -10.96
C ASN A 326 -1.70 -36.72 -10.31
N ARG A 327 -1.92 -36.56 -9.00
CA ARG A 327 -1.44 -35.42 -8.19
C ARG A 327 -0.22 -35.81 -7.36
N THR A 328 0.82 -34.99 -7.40
CA THR A 328 1.91 -35.02 -6.42
C THR A 328 1.92 -33.69 -5.66
N VAL A 329 1.83 -33.75 -4.34
CA VAL A 329 1.92 -32.58 -3.45
C VAL A 329 3.24 -32.60 -2.73
N GLU A 330 4.03 -31.53 -2.90
CA GLU A 330 5.22 -31.31 -2.10
C GLU A 330 4.98 -30.09 -1.21
N TYR A 331 4.89 -30.31 0.10
CA TYR A 331 4.95 -29.24 1.09
C TYR A 331 6.42 -29.02 1.44
N VAL A 332 6.97 -27.87 1.06
CA VAL A 332 8.33 -27.50 1.45
C VAL A 332 8.24 -26.79 2.80
N GLN A 333 8.35 -27.56 3.90
CA GLN A 333 8.77 -27.04 5.19
C GLN A 333 10.22 -27.47 5.43
N PHE A 334 11.12 -26.50 5.63
CA PHE A 334 12.46 -26.78 6.12
C PHE A 334 12.51 -26.65 7.64
N PRO A 335 13.32 -27.48 8.31
CA PRO A 335 13.47 -27.53 9.77
C PRO A 335 14.04 -26.25 10.38
#